data_AF-A0A173W8Y5-F1
#
_entry.id   AF-A0A173W8Y5-F1
#
_cell.length_a   1.000
_cell.length_b   1.000
_cell.length_c   1.000
_cell.angle_alpha   90.00
_cell.angle_beta   90.00
_cell.angle_gamma   90.00
#
_symmetry.space_group_name_H-M   'P 1'
#
loop_
_entity.id
_entity.type
_entity.pdbx_description
1 polymer ?
#
loop_
_entity_poly.entity_id
_entity_poly.type
_entity_poly.pdbx_seq_one_letter_code
_entity_poly.pdbx_strand_id
1 'polypeptide(L)' 'MANIKIRDAIKKARLFHYEIADELGMSESAFSKLMRTELTPEKKEKILQAINKIQEV' A
#
# COMPACT_ATOMS: atom_id res chain seq x y z
N MET A 1 2.11 1.37 -16.09
CA MET A 1 2.21 1.77 -14.66
C MET A 1 2.15 0.52 -13.80
N ALA A 2 3.18 0.24 -13.01
CA ALA A 2 3.13 -0.90 -12.09
C ALA A 2 2.12 -0.62 -10.96
N ASN A 3 1.47 -1.68 -10.46
CA ASN A 3 0.67 -1.67 -9.22
C ASN A 3 -0.59 -0.78 -9.23
N ILE A 4 -1.26 -0.64 -10.38
CA ILE A 4 -2.51 0.15 -10.52
C ILE A 4 -3.59 -0.28 -9.52
N LYS A 5 -3.80 -1.60 -9.35
CA LYS A 5 -4.78 -2.14 -8.40
C LYS A 5 -4.60 -1.63 -6.97
N ILE A 6 -3.34 -1.50 -6.52
CA ILE A 6 -3.02 -0.99 -5.19
C ILE A 6 -3.32 0.51 -5.15
N ARG A 7 -2.88 1.27 -6.15
CA ARG A 7 -3.17 2.72 -6.20
C ARG A 7 -4.68 3.00 -6.18
N ASP A 8 -5.46 2.19 -6.88
CA ASP A 8 -6.92 2.29 -6.86
C ASP A 8 -7.51 1.92 -5.50
N ALA A 9 -7.01 0.86 -4.85
CA ALA A 9 -7.46 0.49 -3.50
C ALA A 9 -7.15 1.61 -2.48
N ILE A 10 -5.94 2.17 -2.53
CA ILE A 10 -5.53 3.31 -1.68
C ILE A 10 -6.45 4.50 -1.90
N LYS A 11 -6.72 4.84 -3.18
CA LYS A 11 -7.58 5.97 -3.54
C LYS A 11 -9.03 5.75 -3.12
N LYS A 12 -9.54 4.52 -3.22
CA LYS A 12 -10.89 4.14 -2.77
C LYS A 12 -11.01 4.19 -1.25
N ALA A 13 -10.01 3.69 -0.54
CA ALA A 13 -9.94 3.73 0.91
C ALA A 13 -9.66 5.15 1.45
N ARG A 14 -9.32 6.11 0.56
CA ARG A 14 -8.92 7.49 0.90
C ARG A 14 -7.74 7.55 1.87
N LEU A 15 -6.89 6.53 1.83
CA LEU A 15 -5.69 6.44 2.66
C LEU A 15 -4.51 7.12 1.99
N PHE A 16 -3.61 7.63 2.82
CA PHE A 16 -2.34 8.15 2.41
C PHE A 16 -1.25 7.07 2.42
N HIS A 17 -0.18 7.33 1.66
CA HIS A 17 0.93 6.40 1.57
C HIS A 17 1.68 6.23 2.90
N TYR A 18 1.66 7.26 3.76
CA TYR A 18 2.29 7.18 5.08
C TYR A 18 1.53 6.26 6.03
N GLU A 19 0.19 6.23 6.00
CA GLU A 19 -0.62 5.36 6.88
C GLU A 19 -0.37 3.88 6.60
N ILE A 20 -0.30 3.55 5.31
CA ILE A 20 -0.02 2.18 4.86
C ILE A 20 1.43 1.81 5.16
N ALA A 21 2.35 2.76 5.01
CA ALA A 21 3.75 2.55 5.35
C ALA A 21 3.91 2.30 6.86
N ASP A 22 3.17 3.03 7.71
CA ASP A 22 3.19 2.88 9.17
C ASP A 22 2.66 1.50 9.61
N GLU A 23 1.51 1.06 9.07
CA GLU A 23 0.97 -0.29 9.32
C GLU A 23 1.91 -1.40 8.82
N LEU A 24 2.66 -1.14 7.73
CA LEU A 24 3.67 -2.05 7.21
C LEU A 24 5.01 -1.98 7.98
N GLY A 25 5.13 -1.09 8.98
CA GLY A 25 6.35 -0.88 9.75
C GLY A 25 7.51 -0.33 8.91
N MET A 26 7.22 0.46 7.88
CA MET A 26 8.21 1.02 6.95
C MET A 26 8.06 2.53 6.79
N SER A 27 9.10 3.19 6.29
CA SER A 27 9.00 4.62 5.97
C SER A 27 8.22 4.86 4.68
N GLU A 28 7.54 6.00 4.59
CA GLU A 28 6.85 6.45 3.38
C GLU A 28 7.80 6.44 2.16
N SER A 29 9.06 6.81 2.36
CA SER A 29 10.08 6.81 1.30
C SER A 29 10.35 5.41 0.75
N ALA A 30 10.38 4.39 1.61
CA ALA A 30 10.54 2.99 1.21
C ALA A 30 9.29 2.50 0.47
N PHE A 31 8.10 2.85 0.95
CA PHE A 31 6.84 2.53 0.29
C PHE A 31 6.72 3.18 -1.10
N SER A 32 7.11 4.44 -1.24
CA SER A 32 7.14 5.15 -2.53
C SER A 32 8.11 4.52 -3.53
N LYS A 33 9.28 4.04 -3.07
CA LYS A 33 10.21 3.26 -3.92
C LYS A 33 9.62 1.90 -4.30
N LEU A 34 9.00 1.22 -3.34
CA LEU A 34 8.38 -0.09 -3.53
C LEU A 34 7.24 -0.03 -4.58
N MET A 35 6.45 1.04 -4.57
CA MET A 35 5.38 1.28 -5.53
C MET A 35 5.86 1.60 -6.95
N ARG A 36 7.13 1.97 -7.13
CA ARG A 36 7.76 2.17 -8.46
C ARG A 36 8.25 0.85 -9.07
N THR A 37 8.57 -0.14 -8.25
CA THR A 37 8.98 -1.48 -8.68
C THR A 37 7.79 -2.41 -8.86
N GLU A 38 7.93 -3.44 -9.70
CA GLU A 38 6.91 -4.47 -9.81
C GLU A 38 6.82 -5.28 -8.50
N LEU A 39 5.68 -5.18 -7.82
CA LEU A 39 5.44 -5.90 -6.58
C LEU A 39 5.10 -7.36 -6.89
N THR A 40 5.75 -8.28 -6.17
CA THR A 40 5.35 -9.69 -6.14
C THR A 40 3.92 -9.82 -5.59
N PRO A 41 3.15 -10.82 -6.04
CA PRO A 41 1.77 -11.01 -5.60
C PRO A 41 1.63 -11.06 -4.08
N GLU A 42 2.54 -11.72 -3.37
CA GLU A 42 2.56 -11.77 -1.90
C GLU A 42 2.64 -10.37 -1.24
N LYS A 43 3.50 -9.50 -1.77
CA LYS A 43 3.63 -8.13 -1.23
C LYS A 43 2.39 -7.30 -1.57
N LYS A 44 1.78 -7.51 -2.74
CA LYS A 44 0.53 -6.83 -3.10
C LYS A 44 -0.58 -7.18 -2.12
N GLU A 45 -0.67 -8.46 -1.74
CA GLU A 45 -1.66 -8.96 -0.81
C GLU A 45 -1.44 -8.40 0.61
N LYS A 46 -0.19 -8.35 1.09
CA LYS A 46 0.14 -7.68 2.37
C LYS A 46 -0.28 -6.21 2.40
N ILE A 47 -0.04 -5.47 1.31
CA ILE A 47 -0.45 -4.06 1.22
C ILE A 47 -1.97 -3.93 1.23
N LEU A 48 -2.69 -4.80 0.51
CA LEU A 48 -4.15 -4.82 0.52
C LEU A 48 -4.72 -5.15 1.90
N GLN A 49 -4.10 -6.10 2.63
CA GLN A 49 -4.47 -6.41 4.00
C GLN A 49 -4.24 -5.23 4.95
N ALA A 50 -3.11 -4.54 4.81
CA ALA A 50 -2.83 -3.32 5.57
C ALA A 50 -3.88 -2.23 5.31
N ILE A 51 -4.21 -1.98 4.03
CA ILE A 51 -5.26 -1.03 3.64
C ILE A 51 -6.60 -1.41 4.26
N ASN A 52 -7.01 -2.68 4.17
CA ASN A 52 -8.27 -3.15 4.75
C ASN A 52 -8.29 -2.98 6.27
N LYS A 53 -7.20 -3.33 6.96
CA LYS A 53 -7.08 -3.11 8.41
C LYS A 53 -7.25 -1.65 8.79
N ILE A 54 -6.57 -0.74 8.10
CA ILE A 54 -6.67 0.70 8.40
C ILE A 54 -8.09 1.20 8.14
N GLN A 55 -8.79 0.66 7.14
CA GLN A 55 -10.15 1.06 6.79
C GLN A 55 -11.23 0.47 7.71
N GLU A 56 -10.92 -0.63 8.41
CA GLU A 56 -11.83 -1.33 9.34
C GLU A 56 -11.76 -0.74 10.77
N VAL A 57 -10.79 0.14 11.03
CA VAL A 57 -10.62 0.93 12.26
C VAL A 57 -11.31 2.29 12.12
#